data_AF-A0A7S2MU83-F1
#
_entry.id   AF-A0A7S2MU83-F1
#
_cell.length_a   1.000
_cell.length_b   1.000
_cell.length_c   1.000
_cell.angle_alpha   90.00
_cell.angle_beta   90.00
_cell.angle_gamma   90.00
#
_symmetry.space_group_name_H-M   'P 1'
#
loop_
_entity.id
_entity.type
_entity.pdbx_description
1 polymer ?
#
loop_
_entity_poly.entity_id
_entity_poly.type
_entity_poly.pdbx_seq_one_letter_code
_entity_poly.pdbx_strand_id
1 'polypeptide(L)'
;EFTWPMVAMSYIYLRKDLSFIENPVERSLLLAFIESLYDPDVIGECRAYGFVPVSKTVSDMAKAAIAEVRGTLDPSVSPEWIYETDTIKGGGQEDYVISKKRRSFAEWERSNLVEDTAALAMTVEGSNSGKLGNPDGSKTYTQDDADRITAALAMG
;
A
#
# COMPACT_ATOMS: atom_id res chain seq x y z
N GLU A 1 -11.46 2.57 41.11
CA GLU A 1 -10.35 3.32 40.51
C GLU A 1 -10.74 3.72 39.11
N PHE A 2 -11.04 5.00 38.88
CA PHE A 2 -11.31 5.53 37.55
C PHE A 2 -10.02 6.16 37.04
N THR A 3 -9.18 5.35 36.41
CA THR A 3 -8.03 5.88 35.66
C THR A 3 -8.60 6.57 34.42
N TRP A 4 -8.79 7.88 34.53
CA TRP A 4 -9.18 8.75 33.42
C TRP A 4 -8.26 8.49 32.21
N PRO A 5 -8.77 8.57 30.97
CA PRO A 5 -7.88 8.50 29.83
C PRO A 5 -6.97 9.72 29.85
N MET A 6 -5.65 9.49 29.90
CA MET A 6 -4.67 10.54 29.60
C MET A 6 -4.81 10.89 28.12
N VAL A 7 -5.40 12.06 27.83
CA VAL A 7 -5.53 12.56 26.46
C VAL A 7 -4.22 13.23 26.08
N ALA A 8 -3.50 12.66 25.11
CA ALA A 8 -2.36 13.30 24.46
C ALA A 8 -2.84 13.97 23.17
N MET A 9 -2.39 15.20 22.92
CA MET A 9 -2.65 15.93 21.69
C MET A 9 -1.33 16.18 20.96
N SER A 10 -1.26 15.77 19.70
CA SER A 10 -0.17 16.15 18.79
C SER A 10 -0.51 17.49 18.15
N TYR A 11 0.44 18.42 18.17
CA TYR A 11 0.29 19.75 17.57
C TYR A 11 1.53 20.13 16.77
N ILE A 12 1.34 20.98 15.78
CA ILE A 12 2.41 21.50 14.92
C ILE A 12 2.44 23.02 15.10
N TYR A 13 3.64 23.55 15.35
CA TYR A 13 3.86 24.99 15.35
C TYR A 13 4.25 25.45 13.95
N LEU A 14 3.45 26.37 13.40
CA LEU A 14 3.73 27.04 12.13
C LEU A 14 4.02 28.52 12.39
N ARG A 15 5.11 29.03 11.81
CA ARG A 15 5.38 30.48 11.82
C ARG A 15 4.43 31.15 10.83
N LYS A 16 3.89 32.32 11.21
CA LYS A 16 3.07 33.12 10.31
C LYS A 16 3.85 33.64 9.10
N ASP A 17 5.12 33.95 9.32
CA ASP A 17 6.04 34.36 8.26
C ASP A 17 6.98 33.20 7.90
N LEU A 18 6.99 32.84 6.62
CA LEU A 18 7.81 31.78 6.04
C LEU A 18 9.02 32.33 5.26
N SER A 19 9.31 33.63 5.37
CA SER A 19 10.46 34.29 4.73
C SER A 19 11.81 33.64 5.06
N PHE A 20 11.91 32.95 6.21
CA PHE A 20 13.10 32.21 6.63
C PHE A 20 13.46 31.04 5.72
N ILE A 21 12.51 30.49 4.97
CA ILE A 21 12.77 29.45 3.96
C ILE A 21 13.15 30.21 2.69
N GLU A 22 14.38 30.12 2.19
CA GLU A 22 14.78 30.92 1.03
C GLU A 22 14.03 30.52 -0.25
N ASN A 23 13.77 29.23 -0.42
CA ASN A 23 13.12 28.67 -1.59
C ASN A 23 11.58 28.81 -1.52
N PRO A 24 10.93 29.56 -2.43
CA PRO A 24 9.48 29.75 -2.41
C PRO A 24 8.68 28.47 -2.74
N VAL A 25 9.28 27.52 -3.48
CA VAL A 25 8.68 26.21 -3.73
C VAL A 25 8.60 25.40 -2.43
N GLU A 26 9.62 25.45 -1.59
CA GLU A 26 9.61 24.77 -0.30
C GLU A 26 8.60 25.39 0.67
N ARG A 27 8.40 26.72 0.62
CA ARG A 27 7.35 27.41 1.40
C ARG A 27 5.96 26.90 1.05
N SER A 28 5.65 26.83 -0.25
CA SER A 28 4.37 26.33 -0.73
C SER A 28 4.17 24.84 -0.44
N LEU A 29 5.24 24.04 -0.52
CA LEU A 29 5.20 22.61 -0.20
C LEU A 29 4.89 22.37 1.29
N LEU A 30 5.49 23.15 2.19
CA LEU A 30 5.19 23.05 3.62
C LEU A 30 3.71 23.33 3.91
N LEU A 31 3.13 24.35 3.28
CA LEU A 31 1.70 24.64 3.43
C LEU A 31 0.85 23.51 2.86
N ALA A 32 1.19 22.98 1.68
CA ALA A 32 0.49 21.85 1.09
C ALA A 32 0.50 20.64 2.02
N PHE A 33 1.65 20.32 2.63
CA PHE A 33 1.76 19.25 3.61
C PHE A 33 0.86 19.48 4.81
N ILE A 34 0.85 20.67 5.39
CA ILE A 34 0.01 20.98 6.57
C ILE A 34 -1.48 20.91 6.23
N GLU A 35 -1.89 21.38 5.05
CA GLU A 35 -3.27 21.26 4.58
C GLU A 35 -3.70 19.79 4.44
N SER A 36 -2.80 18.91 3.97
CA SER A 36 -3.08 17.48 3.83
C SER A 36 -3.38 16.78 5.17
N LEU A 37 -2.88 17.30 6.29
CA LEU A 37 -3.19 16.74 7.61
C LEU A 37 -4.65 16.92 8.01
N TYR A 38 -5.36 17.83 7.34
CA TYR A 38 -6.78 18.07 7.52
C TYR A 38 -7.66 17.46 6.41
N ASP A 39 -7.06 16.63 5.55
CA ASP A 39 -7.77 15.85 4.54
C ASP A 39 -8.50 14.67 5.24
N PRO A 40 -9.80 14.46 4.97
CA PRO A 40 -10.56 13.33 5.49
C PRO A 40 -9.93 11.95 5.23
N ASP A 41 -9.27 11.77 4.08
CA ASP A 41 -8.63 10.52 3.71
C ASP A 41 -7.40 10.27 4.59
N VAL A 42 -6.57 11.29 4.82
CA VAL A 42 -5.39 11.21 5.69
C VAL A 42 -5.79 11.02 7.16
N ILE A 43 -6.80 11.76 7.64
CA ILE A 43 -7.36 11.58 8.98
C ILE A 43 -7.93 10.17 9.15
N GLY A 44 -8.49 9.60 8.08
CA GLY A 44 -9.01 8.24 8.05
C GLY A 44 -7.95 7.20 8.35
N GLU A 45 -6.76 7.33 7.75
CA GLU A 45 -5.62 6.45 8.01
C GLU A 45 -5.15 6.53 9.48
N CYS A 46 -5.13 7.72 10.06
CA CYS A 46 -4.71 7.94 11.44
C CYS A 46 -5.60 7.20 12.46
N ARG A 47 -6.87 6.94 12.15
CA ARG A 47 -7.76 6.15 13.03
C ARG A 47 -7.25 4.73 13.25
N ALA A 48 -6.59 4.12 12.26
CA ALA A 48 -5.99 2.80 12.41
C ALA A 48 -4.87 2.77 13.47
N TYR A 49 -4.26 3.93 13.73
CA TYR A 49 -3.20 4.11 14.73
C TYR A 49 -3.72 4.65 16.08
N GLY A 50 -5.04 4.69 16.28
CA GLY A 50 -5.66 5.12 17.55
C GLY A 50 -5.80 6.64 17.70
N PHE A 51 -5.57 7.42 16.64
CA PHE A 51 -5.85 8.86 16.67
C PHE A 51 -7.34 9.14 16.51
N VAL A 52 -7.80 10.17 17.21
CA VAL A 52 -9.16 10.70 17.13
C VAL A 52 -9.12 12.03 16.37
N PRO A 53 -10.03 12.27 15.40
CA PRO A 53 -10.08 13.54 14.70
C PRO A 53 -10.38 14.70 15.66
N VAL A 54 -9.79 15.85 15.37
CA VAL A 54 -10.10 17.09 16.08
C VAL A 54 -11.53 17.55 15.79
N SER A 55 -12.12 18.34 16.70
CA SER A 55 -13.46 18.89 16.48
C SER A 55 -13.49 19.82 15.26
N LYS A 56 -14.65 19.91 14.61
CA LYS A 56 -14.82 20.75 13.41
C LYS A 56 -14.42 22.20 13.66
N THR A 57 -14.81 22.77 14.81
CA THR A 57 -14.45 24.13 15.19
C THR A 57 -12.94 24.37 15.20
N VAL A 58 -12.16 23.44 15.79
CA VAL A 58 -10.70 23.56 15.83
C VAL A 58 -10.09 23.37 14.45
N SER A 59 -10.61 22.43 13.65
CA SER A 59 -10.16 22.25 12.27
C SER A 59 -10.44 23.48 11.41
N ASP A 60 -11.60 24.12 11.55
CA ASP A 60 -11.97 25.31 10.79
C ASP A 60 -11.07 26.49 11.16
N MET A 61 -10.76 26.67 12.45
CA MET A 61 -9.81 27.68 12.92
C MET A 61 -8.41 27.46 12.35
N ALA A 62 -7.93 26.21 12.32
CA ALA A 62 -6.63 25.89 11.74
C ALA A 62 -6.60 26.15 10.23
N LYS A 63 -7.64 25.74 9.49
CA LYS A 63 -7.76 26.00 8.04
C LYS A 63 -7.80 27.49 7.72
N ALA A 64 -8.49 28.30 8.53
CA ALA A 64 -8.50 29.75 8.38
C ALA A 64 -7.10 30.35 8.59
N ALA A 65 -6.37 29.93 9.63
CA ALA A 65 -5.01 30.39 9.88
C ALA A 65 -4.04 29.98 8.76
N ILE A 66 -4.18 28.79 8.20
CA ILE A 66 -3.39 28.34 7.05
C ILE A 66 -3.68 29.19 5.81
N ALA A 67 -4.95 29.52 5.56
CA ALA A 67 -5.35 30.39 4.46
C ALA A 67 -4.78 31.81 4.60
N GLU A 68 -4.71 32.34 5.82
CA GLU A 68 -4.02 33.62 6.10
C GLU A 68 -2.53 33.55 5.74
N VAL A 69 -1.81 32.50 6.15
CA VAL A 69 -0.39 32.34 5.82
C VAL A 69 -0.19 32.18 4.32
N ARG A 70 -1.05 31.40 3.64
CA ARG A 70 -1.04 31.26 2.18
C ARG A 70 -1.19 32.61 1.48
N GLY A 71 -2.04 33.50 1.99
CA GLY A 71 -2.21 34.86 1.47
C GLY A 71 -0.99 35.77 1.60
N THR A 72 0.01 35.40 2.41
CA THR A 72 1.28 36.14 2.51
C THR A 72 2.32 35.69 1.49
N LEU A 73 2.11 34.54 0.84
CA LEU A 73 3.00 34.04 -0.20
C LEU A 73 2.72 34.72 -1.53
N ASP A 74 3.78 35.02 -2.27
CA ASP A 74 3.68 35.52 -3.63
C ASP A 74 3.34 34.36 -4.59
N PRO A 75 2.15 34.36 -5.23
CA PRO A 75 1.72 33.28 -6.11
C PRO A 75 2.52 33.20 -7.42
N SER A 76 3.27 34.24 -7.79
CA SER A 76 4.11 34.22 -9.00
C SER A 76 5.35 33.34 -8.84
N VAL A 77 5.78 33.09 -7.60
CA VAL A 77 6.97 32.30 -7.26
C VAL A 77 6.65 31.10 -6.36
N SER A 78 5.48 31.08 -5.72
CA SER A 78 5.03 30.03 -4.82
C SER A 78 3.87 29.28 -5.48
N PRO A 79 4.14 28.14 -6.15
CA PRO A 79 3.14 27.40 -6.89
C PRO A 79 2.10 26.75 -5.97
N GLU A 80 0.90 26.53 -6.51
CA GLU A 80 -0.12 25.74 -5.82
C GLU A 80 0.13 24.25 -6.05
N TRP A 81 0.08 23.46 -4.97
CA TRP A 81 0.29 22.02 -5.03
C TRP A 81 -1.05 21.31 -5.18
N ILE A 82 -1.11 20.39 -6.14
CA ILE A 82 -2.33 19.64 -6.46
C ILE A 82 -2.19 18.21 -5.97
N TYR A 83 -3.23 17.70 -5.31
CA TYR A 83 -3.32 16.28 -4.92
C TYR A 83 -4.08 15.51 -6.00
N GLU A 84 -3.43 14.48 -6.58
CA GLU A 84 -4.12 13.61 -7.52
C GLU A 84 -5.16 12.75 -6.79
N THR A 85 -6.31 12.53 -7.43
CA THR A 85 -7.34 11.61 -6.94
C THR A 85 -7.17 10.19 -7.51
N ASP A 86 -6.52 10.05 -8.67
CA ASP A 86 -6.08 8.80 -9.29
C ASP A 86 -4.83 9.03 -10.16
N THR A 87 -4.00 8.00 -10.35
CA THR A 87 -2.75 8.10 -11.11
C THR A 87 -3.03 8.17 -12.60
N ILE A 88 -2.58 9.24 -13.25
CA ILE A 88 -2.61 9.33 -14.71
C ILE A 88 -1.55 8.39 -15.29
N LYS A 89 -2.00 7.29 -15.90
CA LYS A 89 -1.09 6.33 -16.56
C LYS A 89 -0.34 7.03 -17.71
N GLY A 90 0.98 7.05 -17.62
CA GLY A 90 1.88 7.53 -18.68
C GLY A 90 2.24 9.02 -18.62
N GLY A 91 1.65 9.81 -17.71
CA GLY A 91 1.98 11.24 -17.53
C GLY A 91 3.19 11.50 -16.64
N GLY A 92 3.51 10.58 -15.72
CA GLY A 92 4.51 10.84 -14.68
C GLY A 92 3.97 11.75 -13.58
N GLN A 93 4.84 12.12 -12.64
CA GLN A 93 4.52 13.09 -11.59
C GLN A 93 4.86 14.48 -12.15
N GLU A 94 3.86 15.17 -12.68
CA GLU A 94 3.98 16.56 -13.17
C GLU A 94 4.52 17.50 -12.08
N ASP A 95 4.99 18.69 -12.47
CA ASP A 95 5.48 19.69 -11.52
C ASP A 95 4.38 20.10 -10.53
N TYR A 96 4.74 20.15 -9.24
CA TYR A 96 3.86 20.53 -8.13
C TYR A 96 2.64 19.63 -7.90
N VAL A 97 2.72 18.37 -8.35
CA VAL A 97 1.68 17.36 -8.15
C VAL A 97 2.10 16.33 -7.10
N ILE A 98 1.25 16.14 -6.10
CA ILE A 98 1.39 15.10 -5.07
C ILE A 98 0.49 13.93 -5.45
N SER A 99 1.10 12.82 -5.87
CA SER A 99 0.35 11.64 -6.29
C SER A 99 -0.31 10.93 -5.11
N LYS A 100 -1.53 10.43 -5.31
CA LYS A 100 -2.26 9.61 -4.33
C LYS A 100 -1.52 8.34 -3.96
N LYS A 101 -0.77 7.76 -4.89
CA LYS A 101 -0.04 6.51 -4.63
C LYS A 101 1.26 6.85 -3.90
N ARG A 102 1.20 6.85 -2.57
CA ARG A 102 2.37 6.90 -1.68
C ARG A 102 3.28 5.66 -1.74
N ARG A 103 2.94 4.67 -2.56
CA ARG A 103 3.84 3.54 -2.81
C ARG A 103 4.96 4.05 -3.69
N SER A 104 6.14 4.22 -3.09
CA SER A 104 7.36 4.39 -3.88
C SER A 104 7.43 3.29 -4.93
N PHE A 105 8.01 3.56 -6.10
CA PHE A 105 8.19 2.53 -7.12
C PHE A 105 8.81 1.25 -6.52
N ALA A 106 9.73 1.40 -5.55
CA ALA A 106 10.33 0.29 -4.81
C ALA A 106 9.36 -0.53 -3.95
N GLU A 107 8.26 0.05 -3.44
CA GLU A 107 7.18 -0.71 -2.77
C GLU A 107 6.23 -1.36 -3.77
N TRP A 108 6.00 -0.74 -4.93
CA TRP A 108 5.28 -1.38 -6.03
C TRP A 108 6.03 -2.62 -6.51
N GLU A 109 7.32 -2.48 -6.81
CA GLU A 109 8.20 -3.55 -7.26
C GLU A 109 8.32 -4.68 -6.24
N ARG A 110 8.49 -4.37 -4.94
CA ARG A 110 8.53 -5.39 -3.88
C ARG A 110 7.24 -6.21 -3.78
N SER A 111 6.07 -5.61 -3.97
CA SER A 111 4.81 -6.35 -3.93
C SER A 111 4.62 -7.23 -5.16
N ASN A 112 5.05 -6.77 -6.33
CA ASN A 112 5.02 -7.61 -7.53
C ASN A 112 5.99 -8.79 -7.37
N LEU A 113 7.18 -8.58 -6.80
CA LEU A 113 8.12 -9.66 -6.49
C LEU A 113 7.54 -10.67 -5.49
N VAL A 114 6.75 -10.22 -4.51
CA VAL A 114 6.02 -11.12 -3.60
C VAL A 114 4.94 -11.91 -4.33
N GLU A 115 4.22 -11.28 -5.26
CA GLU A 115 3.19 -11.95 -6.07
C GLU A 115 3.81 -12.98 -7.04
N ASP A 116 4.91 -12.60 -7.70
CA ASP A 116 5.67 -13.46 -8.61
C ASP A 116 6.29 -14.66 -7.87
N THR A 117 6.82 -14.46 -6.67
CA THR A 117 7.36 -15.56 -5.85
C THR A 117 6.27 -16.49 -5.34
N ALA A 118 5.08 -15.98 -5.00
CA ALA A 118 3.92 -16.79 -4.65
C ALA A 118 3.45 -17.63 -5.84
N ALA A 119 3.39 -17.06 -7.04
CA ALA A 119 3.06 -17.78 -8.27
C ALA A 119 4.11 -18.86 -8.61
N LEU A 120 5.39 -18.57 -8.38
CA LEU A 120 6.47 -19.56 -8.55
C LEU A 120 6.35 -20.71 -7.55
N ALA A 121 6.03 -20.42 -6.28
CA ALA A 121 5.84 -21.45 -5.25
C ALA A 121 4.70 -22.41 -5.62
N MET A 122 3.56 -21.88 -6.09
CA MET A 122 2.44 -22.71 -6.58
C MET A 122 2.85 -23.58 -7.78
N THR A 123 3.68 -23.06 -8.69
CA THR A 123 4.17 -23.81 -9.84
C THR A 123 5.13 -24.94 -9.42
N VAL A 124 5.98 -24.69 -8.42
CA VAL A 124 6.91 -25.69 -7.87
C VAL A 124 6.15 -26.79 -7.13
N GLU A 125 5.13 -26.45 -6.34
CA GLU A 125 4.25 -27.43 -5.68
C GLU A 125 3.49 -28.30 -6.69
N GLY A 126 2.97 -27.70 -7.76
CA GLY A 126 2.35 -28.42 -8.88
C GLY A 126 3.33 -29.33 -9.64
N SER A 127 4.59 -28.91 -9.75
CA SER A 127 5.64 -29.69 -10.42
C SER A 127 6.16 -30.85 -9.57
N ASN A 128 6.21 -30.69 -8.24
CA ASN A 128 6.59 -31.76 -7.31
C ASN A 128 5.50 -32.81 -7.15
N SER A 129 4.23 -32.42 -7.20
CA SER A 129 3.11 -33.36 -7.21
C SER A 129 3.02 -34.19 -8.50
N GLY A 130 3.56 -33.70 -9.62
CA GLY A 130 3.71 -34.46 -10.86
C GLY A 130 4.90 -35.43 -10.91
N LYS A 131 5.87 -35.32 -9.99
CA LYS A 131 7.08 -36.17 -9.96
C LYS A 131 7.05 -37.31 -8.94
N LEU A 132 6.00 -37.41 -8.12
CA LEU A 132 5.72 -38.59 -7.31
C LEU A 132 4.92 -39.61 -8.16
N GLY A 133 5.58 -40.17 -9.16
CA GLY A 133 5.12 -41.42 -9.79
C GLY A 133 4.99 -42.50 -8.71
N ASN A 134 3.83 -43.13 -8.67
CA ASN A 134 3.44 -44.18 -7.73
C ASN A 134 4.61 -45.18 -7.49
N PRO A 135 5.12 -45.37 -6.26
CA PRO A 135 6.26 -46.25 -6.01
C PRO A 135 5.87 -47.74 -5.96
N ASP A 136 4.70 -48.12 -6.47
CA ASP A 136 4.21 -49.49 -6.41
C ASP A 136 4.50 -50.23 -7.72
N GLY A 137 5.69 -50.85 -7.77
CA GLY A 137 6.07 -51.85 -8.78
C GLY A 137 5.29 -53.16 -8.67
N SER A 138 4.03 -53.15 -8.21
CA SER A 138 3.17 -54.32 -8.21
C SER A 138 2.60 -54.53 -9.63
N LYS A 139 3.06 -55.60 -10.29
CA LYS A 139 2.31 -56.13 -11.43
C LYS A 139 1.05 -56.79 -10.87
N THR A 140 -0.10 -56.17 -11.09
CA THR A 140 -1.39 -56.77 -10.80
C THR A 140 -1.64 -57.91 -11.80
N TYR A 141 -1.51 -59.15 -11.34
CA TYR A 141 -1.91 -60.32 -12.12
C TYR A 141 -3.43 -60.36 -12.21
N THR A 142 -3.94 -60.39 -13.42
CA THR A 142 -5.39 -60.45 -13.69
C THR A 142 -5.88 -61.89 -13.64
N GLN A 143 -7.20 -62.09 -13.51
CA GLN A 143 -7.80 -63.43 -13.54
C GLN A 143 -7.47 -64.16 -14.85
N ASP A 144 -7.36 -63.42 -15.96
CA ASP A 144 -6.90 -63.94 -17.26
C ASP A 144 -5.47 -64.50 -17.20
N ASP A 145 -4.58 -63.91 -16.40
CA ASP A 145 -3.21 -64.44 -16.23
C ASP A 145 -3.21 -65.74 -15.42
N ALA A 146 -4.11 -65.88 -14.44
CA ALA A 146 -4.30 -67.12 -13.68
C ALA A 146 -4.90 -68.23 -14.55
N ASP A 147 -5.84 -67.89 -15.44
CA ASP A 147 -6.48 -68.83 -16.35
C ASP A 147 -5.49 -69.33 -17.42
N ARG A 148 -4.58 -68.47 -17.91
CA ARG A 148 -3.50 -68.87 -18.84
C ARG A 148 -2.48 -69.82 -18.19
N ILE A 149 -2.15 -69.62 -16.92
CA ILE A 149 -1.26 -70.52 -16.17
C ILE A 149 -1.94 -71.88 -15.94
N THR A 150 -3.23 -71.87 -15.62
CA THR A 150 -4.01 -73.10 -15.39
C THR A 150 -4.17 -73.90 -16.68
N ALA A 151 -4.43 -73.24 -17.82
CA ALA A 151 -4.49 -73.88 -19.13
C ALA A 151 -3.13 -74.47 -19.56
N ALA A 152 -2.02 -73.80 -19.23
CA ALA A 152 -0.68 -74.29 -19.52
C ALA A 152 -0.30 -75.52 -18.66
N LEU A 153 -0.84 -75.64 -17.44
CA LEU A 153 -0.62 -76.79 -16.55
C LEU A 153 -1.51 -78.00 -16.91
N ALA A 154 -2.66 -77.76 -17.54
CA ALA A 154 -3.57 -78.81 -18.01
C ALA A 154 -3.20 -79.43 -19.37
N MET A 155 -2.21 -78.87 -20.08
CA MET A 155 -1.67 -79.38 -21.34
C MET A 155 -0.21 -79.87 -21.23
N GLY A 156 0.23 -80.21 -20.02
CA GLY A 156 1.41 -81.05 -19.78
C GLY A 156 1.09 -82.53 -19.91
#